data_AF-A0A1I6M7A6-F1
#
_entry.id   AF-A0A1I6M7A6-F1
#
_cell.length_a   1.000
_cell.length_b   1.000
_cell.length_c   1.000
_cell.angle_alpha   90.00
_cell.angle_beta   90.00
_cell.angle_gamma   90.00
#
_symmetry.space_group_name_H-M   'P 1'
#
loop_
_entity.id
_entity.type
_entity.pdbx_description
1 polymer ?
#
loop_
_entity_poly.entity_id
_entity_poly.type
_entity_poly.pdbx_seq_one_letter_code
_entity_poly.pdbx_strand_id
1 'polypeptide(L)'
;MSREPTPPVEYGETWVYESIVGAIPGLDLSARAAVAVQFVLFEGAVLALAAVYDLWAAALAGTAAVLVAAAGSVAMLTIARLARRADAPQAYRQLLFGSSIEVVLGVVAFVALVTYLFVVDPRGPDAGLVTSLFGPEPPAPVVFLTLLILWDLCYRIGTGWWASVVALWRSLRYTVDPQESSAHRRADLATMAFGLLQLGLVPFVRDEWVLLVAVAGHVLAVVLVSALAILIADSSARNE
;
A
#
# COMPACT_ATOMS: atom_id res chain seq x y z
N MET A 1 14.81 13.74 -33.52
CA MET A 1 15.13 13.63 -32.08
C MET A 1 14.60 12.32 -31.56
N SER A 2 15.38 11.27 -31.71
CA SER A 2 15.15 9.94 -31.12
C SER A 2 15.36 10.06 -29.61
N ARG A 3 14.33 9.75 -28.81
CA ARG A 3 14.52 9.55 -27.37
C ARG A 3 15.39 8.32 -27.20
N GLU A 4 16.53 8.46 -26.53
CA GLU A 4 17.31 7.31 -26.08
C GLU A 4 16.43 6.45 -25.16
N PRO A 5 16.51 5.11 -25.25
CA PRO A 5 15.83 4.23 -24.33
C PRO A 5 16.43 4.46 -22.93
N THR A 6 15.57 4.75 -21.95
CA THR A 6 15.97 4.77 -20.54
C THR A 6 16.59 3.40 -20.22
N PRO A 7 17.80 3.32 -19.65
CA PRO A 7 18.39 2.02 -19.32
C PRO A 7 17.46 1.24 -18.38
N PRO A 8 17.37 -0.09 -18.52
CA PRO A 8 16.56 -0.91 -17.63
C PRO A 8 17.07 -0.75 -16.21
N VAL A 9 16.17 -0.46 -15.27
CA VAL A 9 16.49 -0.32 -13.85
C VAL A 9 16.92 -1.70 -13.32
N GLU A 10 18.05 -1.75 -12.63
CA GLU A 10 18.67 -3.00 -12.18
C GLU A 10 17.83 -3.69 -11.09
N TYR A 11 17.81 -5.03 -11.08
CA TYR A 11 17.14 -5.83 -10.04
C TYR A 11 17.65 -5.41 -8.65
N GLY A 12 16.75 -4.94 -7.78
CA GLY A 12 17.08 -4.46 -6.43
C GLY A 12 16.98 -2.93 -6.24
N GLU A 13 16.68 -2.17 -7.30
CA GLU A 13 16.41 -0.72 -7.20
C GLU A 13 14.93 -0.33 -7.37
N THR A 14 14.06 -1.33 -7.55
CA THR A 14 12.61 -1.18 -7.76
C THR A 14 11.82 -2.10 -6.84
N TRP A 15 10.65 -1.64 -6.37
CA TRP A 15 9.70 -2.49 -5.66
C TRP A 15 9.20 -3.60 -6.59
N VAL A 16 8.80 -4.75 -6.02
CA VAL A 16 8.29 -5.88 -6.80
C VAL A 16 7.13 -5.49 -7.74
N TYR A 17 6.25 -4.57 -7.33
CA TYR A 17 5.22 -4.00 -8.21
C TYR A 17 5.78 -3.31 -9.46
N GLU A 18 6.83 -2.49 -9.32
CA GLU A 18 7.50 -1.83 -10.45
C GLU A 18 8.10 -2.88 -11.40
N SER A 19 8.67 -3.96 -10.85
CA SER A 19 9.26 -5.06 -11.62
C SER A 19 8.23 -5.89 -12.39
N ILE A 20 7.03 -6.11 -11.83
CA ILE A 20 5.95 -6.84 -12.53
C ILE A 20 5.40 -6.04 -13.72
N VAL A 21 5.21 -4.72 -13.54
CA VAL A 21 4.70 -3.86 -14.62
C VAL A 21 5.73 -3.72 -15.74
N GLY A 22 7.02 -3.58 -15.41
CA GLY A 22 8.11 -3.50 -16.40
C GLY A 22 8.39 -4.81 -17.14
N ALA A 23 7.91 -5.95 -16.65
CA ALA A 23 8.14 -7.26 -17.26
C ALA A 23 7.21 -7.60 -18.43
N ILE A 24 6.16 -6.79 -18.70
CA ILE A 24 5.23 -7.06 -19.81
C ILE A 24 5.86 -6.57 -21.13
N PRO A 25 6.25 -7.47 -22.05
CA PRO A 25 6.96 -7.07 -23.27
C PRO A 25 6.08 -6.17 -24.15
N GLY A 26 6.60 -5.00 -24.54
CA GLY A 26 5.96 -4.10 -25.51
C GLY A 26 5.01 -3.04 -24.93
N LEU A 27 4.90 -2.90 -23.60
CA LEU A 27 4.10 -1.87 -22.94
C LEU A 27 4.96 -0.87 -22.17
N ASP A 28 5.27 0.29 -22.76
CA ASP A 28 5.88 1.42 -22.04
C ASP A 28 4.79 2.31 -21.42
N LEU A 29 4.20 1.84 -20.32
CA LEU A 29 3.23 2.65 -19.57
C LEU A 29 3.93 3.59 -18.61
N SER A 30 3.61 4.88 -18.69
CA SER A 30 4.02 5.83 -17.64
C SER A 30 3.43 5.39 -16.29
N ALA A 31 4.12 5.70 -15.20
CA ALA A 31 3.67 5.35 -13.85
C ALA A 31 2.23 5.82 -13.55
N ARG A 32 1.82 6.99 -14.09
CA ARG A 32 0.44 7.49 -13.97
C ARG A 32 -0.55 6.65 -14.78
N ALA A 33 -0.18 6.24 -15.98
CA ALA A 33 -1.01 5.40 -16.82
C ALA A 33 -1.21 4.01 -16.19
N ALA A 34 -0.16 3.42 -15.60
CA ALA A 34 -0.27 2.15 -14.89
C ALA A 34 -1.29 2.22 -13.73
N VAL A 35 -1.23 3.26 -12.90
CA VAL A 35 -2.20 3.47 -11.82
C VAL A 35 -3.62 3.68 -12.34
N ALA A 36 -3.78 4.48 -13.41
CA ALA A 36 -5.09 4.72 -14.02
C ALA A 36 -5.70 3.43 -14.59
N VAL A 37 -4.91 2.61 -15.29
CA VAL A 37 -5.34 1.32 -15.82
C VAL A 37 -5.73 0.37 -14.69
N GLN A 38 -4.91 0.27 -13.64
CA GLN A 38 -5.21 -0.54 -12.45
C GLN A 38 -6.55 -0.11 -11.83
N PHE A 39 -6.72 1.19 -11.58
CA PHE A 39 -7.94 1.74 -11.00
C PHE A 39 -9.17 1.41 -11.87
N VAL A 40 -9.12 1.70 -13.17
CA VAL A 40 -10.24 1.46 -14.09
C VAL A 40 -10.58 -0.03 -14.18
N LEU A 41 -9.57 -0.91 -14.18
CA LEU A 41 -9.79 -2.35 -14.26
C LEU A 41 -10.46 -2.90 -13.00
N PHE A 42 -9.94 -2.57 -11.82
CA PHE A 42 -10.52 -3.06 -10.57
C PHE A 42 -11.88 -2.41 -10.28
N GLU A 43 -12.00 -1.09 -10.43
CA GLU A 43 -13.27 -0.39 -10.21
C GLU A 43 -14.33 -0.86 -11.22
N GLY A 44 -13.96 -1.01 -12.49
CA GLY A 44 -14.85 -1.53 -13.53
C GLY A 44 -15.33 -2.95 -13.21
N ALA A 45 -14.46 -3.81 -12.70
CA ALA A 45 -14.83 -5.16 -12.27
C ALA A 45 -15.77 -5.15 -11.04
N VAL A 46 -15.51 -4.28 -10.05
CA VAL A 46 -16.39 -4.10 -8.88
C VAL A 46 -17.78 -3.66 -9.33
N LEU A 47 -17.88 -2.62 -10.15
CA LEU A 47 -19.16 -2.09 -10.63
C LEU A 47 -19.91 -3.08 -11.52
N ALA A 48 -19.19 -3.82 -12.38
CA ALA A 48 -19.79 -4.84 -13.23
C ALA A 48 -20.38 -5.98 -12.40
N LEU A 49 -19.65 -6.50 -11.40
CA LEU A 49 -20.15 -7.55 -10.53
C LEU A 49 -21.28 -7.05 -9.63
N ALA A 50 -21.22 -5.82 -9.15
CA ALA A 50 -22.31 -5.20 -8.39
C ALA A 50 -23.60 -5.12 -9.21
N ALA A 51 -23.50 -4.74 -10.49
CA ALA A 51 -24.65 -4.71 -11.39
C ALA A 51 -25.21 -6.10 -11.71
N VAL A 52 -24.35 -7.11 -11.88
CA VAL A 52 -24.76 -8.49 -12.22
C VAL A 52 -25.39 -9.22 -11.03
N TYR A 53 -24.84 -9.02 -9.83
CA TYR A 53 -25.24 -9.76 -8.62
C TYR A 53 -26.07 -8.94 -7.63
N ASP A 54 -26.44 -7.70 -7.97
CA ASP A 54 -27.17 -6.75 -7.12
C ASP A 54 -26.48 -6.45 -5.77
N LEU A 55 -25.16 -6.20 -5.82
CA LEU A 55 -24.30 -6.02 -4.66
C LEU A 55 -23.84 -4.56 -4.47
N TRP A 56 -24.72 -3.59 -4.70
CA TRP A 56 -24.37 -2.16 -4.67
C TRP A 56 -23.88 -1.66 -3.31
N ALA A 57 -24.37 -2.23 -2.21
CA ALA A 57 -23.87 -1.91 -0.87
C ALA A 57 -22.41 -2.35 -0.69
N ALA A 58 -22.08 -3.57 -1.13
CA ALA A 58 -20.71 -4.08 -1.10
C ALA A 58 -19.79 -3.37 -2.11
N ALA A 59 -20.35 -2.87 -3.21
CA ALA A 59 -19.60 -2.07 -4.18
C ALA A 59 -18.96 -0.84 -3.53
N LEU A 60 -19.63 -0.18 -2.57
CA LEU A 60 -19.05 0.95 -1.85
C LEU A 60 -17.77 0.56 -1.08
N ALA A 61 -17.78 -0.61 -0.43
CA ALA A 61 -16.61 -1.14 0.26
C ALA A 61 -15.50 -1.50 -0.74
N GLY A 62 -15.86 -2.12 -1.86
CA GLY A 62 -14.95 -2.44 -2.96
C GLY A 62 -14.28 -1.19 -3.53
N THR A 63 -15.05 -0.16 -3.87
CA THR A 63 -14.56 1.12 -4.38
C THR A 63 -13.62 1.79 -3.37
N ALA A 64 -13.96 1.80 -2.08
CA ALA A 64 -13.08 2.34 -1.05
C ALA A 64 -11.74 1.59 -0.99
N ALA A 65 -11.75 0.26 -1.05
CA ALA A 65 -10.55 -0.56 -1.09
C ALA A 65 -9.71 -0.29 -2.35
N VAL A 66 -10.34 -0.18 -3.52
CA VAL A 66 -9.68 0.14 -4.79
C VAL A 66 -9.05 1.55 -4.77
N LEU A 67 -9.74 2.53 -4.19
CA LEU A 67 -9.21 3.90 -4.04
C LEU A 67 -7.99 3.93 -3.11
N VAL A 68 -8.05 3.24 -1.96
CA VAL A 68 -6.90 3.14 -1.05
C VAL A 68 -5.74 2.42 -1.73
N ALA A 69 -6.01 1.35 -2.46
CA ALA A 69 -4.99 0.62 -3.21
C ALA A 69 -4.31 1.50 -4.29
N ALA A 70 -5.12 2.22 -5.09
CA ALA A 70 -4.62 3.16 -6.08
C ALA A 70 -3.79 4.29 -5.45
N ALA A 71 -4.24 4.83 -4.32
CA ALA A 71 -3.46 5.82 -3.56
C ALA A 71 -2.13 5.24 -3.06
N GLY A 72 -2.11 3.98 -2.64
CA GLY A 72 -0.89 3.26 -2.31
C GLY A 72 0.09 3.17 -3.49
N SER A 73 -0.40 3.04 -4.73
CA SER A 73 0.47 3.00 -5.92
C SER A 73 1.15 4.35 -6.09
N VAL A 74 0.37 5.41 -5.98
CA VAL A 74 0.89 6.78 -6.08
C VAL A 74 1.91 7.05 -4.98
N ALA A 75 1.64 6.62 -3.75
CA ALA A 75 2.54 6.78 -2.62
C ALA A 75 3.87 6.05 -2.85
N MET A 76 3.83 4.77 -3.21
CA MET A 76 5.03 3.98 -3.54
C MET A 76 5.88 4.63 -4.63
N LEU A 77 5.25 5.01 -5.75
CA LEU A 77 5.95 5.66 -6.86
C LEU A 77 6.55 7.02 -6.45
N THR A 78 5.90 7.72 -5.53
CA THR A 78 6.38 8.99 -4.98
C THR A 78 7.58 8.76 -4.05
N ILE A 79 7.47 7.82 -3.12
CA ILE A 79 8.54 7.43 -2.19
C ILE A 79 9.75 6.95 -2.98
N ALA A 80 9.56 6.05 -3.94
CA ALA A 80 10.62 5.50 -4.76
C ALA A 80 11.36 6.60 -5.54
N ARG A 81 10.61 7.52 -6.17
CA ARG A 81 11.19 8.66 -6.88
C ARG A 81 11.97 9.61 -5.97
N LEU A 82 11.47 9.87 -4.76
CA LEU A 82 12.13 10.76 -3.81
C LEU A 82 13.37 10.12 -3.19
N ALA A 83 13.30 8.84 -2.85
CA ALA A 83 14.42 8.07 -2.31
C ALA A 83 15.58 7.91 -3.32
N ARG A 84 15.28 7.86 -4.62
CA ARG A 84 16.29 7.83 -5.69
C ARG A 84 16.85 9.22 -6.07
N ARG A 85 16.21 10.30 -5.63
CA ARG A 85 16.60 11.69 -5.94
C ARG A 85 17.47 12.34 -4.86
N ALA A 86 17.22 12.00 -3.60
CA ALA A 86 18.21 12.21 -2.55
C ALA A 86 19.36 11.25 -2.84
N ASP A 87 20.63 11.65 -2.63
CA ASP A 87 21.80 10.77 -2.77
C ASP A 87 21.85 9.80 -1.58
N ALA A 88 20.75 9.07 -1.41
CA ALA A 88 20.44 8.37 -0.19
C ALA A 88 21.45 7.23 0.00
N PRO A 89 21.89 6.98 1.24
CA PRO A 89 22.86 5.94 1.54
C PRO A 89 22.47 4.61 0.88
N GLN A 90 23.44 3.94 0.24
CA GLN A 90 23.17 2.69 -0.49
C GLN A 90 22.48 1.64 0.39
N ALA A 91 22.86 1.56 1.68
CA ALA A 91 22.23 0.66 2.64
C ALA A 91 20.74 0.98 2.86
N TYR A 92 20.34 2.25 2.86
CA TYR A 92 18.93 2.65 2.94
C TYR A 92 18.17 2.22 1.68
N ARG A 93 18.72 2.44 0.49
CA ARG A 93 18.10 2.01 -0.77
C ARG A 93 17.95 0.49 -0.85
N GLN A 94 18.98 -0.27 -0.48
CA GLN A 94 18.92 -1.73 -0.46
C GLN A 94 17.90 -2.26 0.54
N LEU A 95 17.80 -1.65 1.73
CA LEU A 95 16.82 -2.07 2.72
C LEU A 95 15.39 -1.75 2.25
N LEU A 96 15.19 -0.58 1.62
CA LEU A 96 13.91 -0.12 1.13
C LEU A 96 13.41 -0.90 -0.10
N PHE A 97 14.28 -1.24 -1.05
CA PHE A 97 13.88 -1.85 -2.34
C PHE A 97 14.30 -3.32 -2.50
N GLY A 98 15.40 -3.75 -1.88
CA GLY A 98 16.05 -5.03 -2.17
C GLY A 98 15.76 -6.15 -1.18
N SER A 99 15.10 -5.88 -0.06
CA SER A 99 14.91 -6.87 1.02
C SER A 99 13.74 -7.82 0.81
N SER A 100 12.80 -7.51 -0.09
CA SER A 100 11.53 -8.24 -0.28
C SER A 100 10.69 -8.40 0.99
N ILE A 101 11.04 -7.70 2.09
CA ILE A 101 10.35 -7.77 3.37
C ILE A 101 8.91 -7.26 3.21
N GLU A 102 8.68 -6.28 2.35
CA GLU A 102 7.36 -5.78 2.02
C GLU A 102 6.43 -6.86 1.47
N VAL A 103 6.96 -7.78 0.66
CA VAL A 103 6.20 -8.92 0.11
C VAL A 103 5.86 -9.89 1.23
N VAL A 104 6.83 -10.23 2.08
CA VAL A 104 6.62 -11.14 3.22
C VAL A 104 5.56 -10.57 4.16
N LEU A 105 5.63 -9.29 4.50
CA LEU A 105 4.64 -8.60 5.32
C LEU A 105 3.26 -8.62 4.67
N GLY A 106 3.18 -8.34 3.36
CA GLY A 106 1.94 -8.39 2.59
C GLY A 106 1.30 -9.79 2.58
N VAL A 107 2.11 -10.83 2.34
CA VAL A 107 1.66 -12.24 2.36
C VAL A 107 1.15 -12.64 3.73
N VAL A 108 1.91 -12.38 4.78
CA VAL A 108 1.51 -12.73 6.14
C VAL A 108 0.21 -12.01 6.52
N ALA A 109 0.10 -10.71 6.20
CA ALA A 109 -1.11 -9.94 6.45
C ALA A 109 -2.31 -10.49 5.66
N PHE A 110 -2.14 -10.83 4.39
CA PHE A 110 -3.20 -11.40 3.56
C PHE A 110 -3.65 -12.77 4.05
N VAL A 111 -2.72 -13.68 4.37
CA VAL A 111 -3.05 -15.01 4.90
C VAL A 111 -3.77 -14.90 6.24
N ALA A 112 -3.32 -13.99 7.12
CA ALA A 112 -4.00 -13.71 8.38
C ALA A 112 -5.42 -13.17 8.15
N LEU A 113 -5.60 -12.25 7.21
CA LEU A 113 -6.90 -11.69 6.85
C LEU A 113 -7.85 -12.75 6.29
N VAL A 114 -7.40 -13.57 5.34
CA VAL A 114 -8.21 -14.69 4.80
C VAL A 114 -8.58 -15.66 5.91
N THR A 115 -7.64 -16.00 6.79
CA THR A 115 -7.92 -16.86 7.94
C THR A 115 -8.97 -16.24 8.84
N TYR A 116 -8.89 -14.93 9.11
CA TYR A 116 -9.90 -14.22 9.89
C TYR A 116 -11.28 -14.31 9.22
N LEU A 117 -11.40 -13.85 7.97
CA LEU A 117 -12.67 -13.73 7.25
C LEU A 117 -13.42 -15.06 7.07
N PHE A 118 -12.70 -16.17 6.91
CA PHE A 118 -13.32 -17.47 6.59
C PHE A 118 -13.31 -18.47 7.75
N VAL A 119 -12.51 -18.25 8.80
CA VAL A 119 -12.37 -19.22 9.90
C VAL A 119 -12.71 -18.64 11.26
N VAL A 120 -12.33 -17.38 11.53
CA VAL A 120 -12.52 -16.76 12.84
C VAL A 120 -13.86 -16.02 12.89
N ASP A 121 -14.06 -15.10 11.96
CA ASP A 121 -15.22 -14.23 11.88
C ASP A 121 -16.56 -14.99 11.77
N PRO A 122 -16.69 -16.05 10.92
CA PRO A 122 -17.93 -16.82 10.84
C PRO A 122 -18.31 -17.61 12.10
N ARG A 123 -17.43 -17.69 13.10
CA ARG A 123 -17.72 -18.33 14.40
C ARG A 123 -18.31 -17.34 15.41
N GLY A 124 -18.33 -16.06 15.09
CA GLY A 124 -18.91 -15.01 15.93
C GLY A 124 -20.44 -15.14 16.08
N PRO A 125 -21.03 -14.41 17.03
CA PRO A 125 -22.47 -14.37 17.22
C PRO A 125 -23.20 -13.60 16.11
N ASP A 126 -22.50 -12.69 15.43
CA ASP A 126 -23.02 -11.88 14.33
C ASP A 126 -22.75 -12.54 12.96
N ALA A 127 -23.48 -12.10 11.94
CA ALA A 127 -23.17 -12.50 10.57
C ALA A 127 -21.84 -11.86 10.16
N GLY A 128 -20.78 -12.68 10.05
CA GLY A 128 -19.44 -12.20 9.68
C GLY A 128 -19.41 -11.39 8.39
N LEU A 129 -18.37 -10.59 8.20
CA LEU A 129 -18.22 -9.56 7.17
C LEU A 129 -18.50 -10.07 5.75
N VAL A 130 -18.03 -11.28 5.42
CA VAL A 130 -18.27 -11.87 4.08
C VAL A 130 -19.77 -12.11 3.86
N THR A 131 -20.46 -12.65 4.86
CA THR A 131 -21.90 -12.91 4.83
C THR A 131 -22.70 -11.61 4.82
N SER A 132 -22.26 -10.59 5.57
CA SER A 132 -22.96 -9.31 5.62
C SER A 132 -22.85 -8.53 4.31
N LEU A 133 -21.72 -8.62 3.61
CA LEU A 133 -21.50 -7.96 2.32
C LEU A 133 -22.13 -8.70 1.14
N PHE A 134 -22.09 -10.03 1.14
CA PHE A 134 -22.39 -10.82 -0.06
C PHE A 134 -23.53 -11.84 0.12
N GLY A 135 -24.08 -11.95 1.33
CA GLY A 135 -25.06 -12.98 1.69
C GLY A 135 -24.43 -14.33 2.07
N PRO A 136 -25.25 -15.30 2.49
CA PRO A 136 -24.77 -16.59 3.00
C PRO A 136 -24.15 -17.49 1.93
N GLU A 137 -24.48 -17.27 0.65
CA GLU A 137 -23.95 -18.01 -0.49
C GLU A 137 -23.29 -17.03 -1.47
N PRO A 138 -22.08 -16.51 -1.14
CA PRO A 138 -21.45 -15.46 -1.93
C PRO A 138 -21.03 -15.97 -3.32
N PRO A 139 -21.32 -15.24 -4.42
CA PRO A 139 -20.93 -15.65 -5.76
C PRO A 139 -19.40 -15.80 -5.89
N ALA A 140 -18.94 -16.92 -6.45
CA ALA A 140 -17.50 -17.21 -6.56
C ALA A 140 -16.68 -16.11 -7.30
N PRO A 141 -17.15 -15.50 -8.40
CA PRO A 141 -16.43 -14.41 -9.06
C PRO A 141 -16.25 -13.17 -8.16
N VAL A 142 -17.23 -12.89 -7.30
CA VAL A 142 -17.19 -11.77 -6.35
C VAL A 142 -16.13 -12.03 -5.29
N VAL A 143 -16.16 -13.21 -4.66
CA VAL A 143 -15.16 -13.59 -3.65
C VAL A 143 -13.75 -13.59 -4.24
N PHE A 144 -13.57 -14.12 -5.45
CA PHE A 144 -12.28 -14.09 -6.15
C PHE A 144 -11.74 -12.67 -6.33
N LEU A 145 -12.58 -11.76 -6.84
CA LEU A 145 -12.19 -10.36 -7.03
C LEU A 145 -11.87 -9.68 -5.70
N THR A 146 -12.70 -9.91 -4.66
CA THR A 146 -12.47 -9.38 -3.32
C THR A 146 -11.13 -9.83 -2.77
N LEU A 147 -10.81 -11.12 -2.86
CA LEU A 147 -9.52 -11.64 -2.41
C LEU A 147 -8.34 -11.02 -3.18
N LEU A 148 -8.49 -10.79 -4.49
CA LEU A 148 -7.46 -10.13 -5.29
C LEU A 148 -7.23 -8.67 -4.85
N ILE A 149 -8.31 -7.92 -4.57
CA ILE A 149 -8.25 -6.54 -4.07
C ILE A 149 -7.63 -6.52 -2.67
N LEU A 150 -8.05 -7.42 -1.77
CA LEU A 150 -7.52 -7.51 -0.42
C LEU A 150 -6.04 -7.89 -0.40
N TRP A 151 -5.61 -8.78 -1.30
CA TRP A 151 -4.19 -9.08 -1.50
C TRP A 151 -3.40 -7.83 -1.90
N ASP A 152 -3.85 -7.10 -2.92
CA ASP A 152 -3.19 -5.86 -3.38
C ASP A 152 -3.15 -4.82 -2.26
N LEU A 153 -4.23 -4.69 -1.49
CA LEU A 153 -4.31 -3.81 -0.33
C LEU A 153 -3.32 -4.21 0.77
N CYS A 154 -3.28 -5.48 1.17
CA CYS A 154 -2.34 -6.00 2.18
C CYS A 154 -0.88 -5.78 1.76
N TYR A 155 -0.55 -6.01 0.49
CA TYR A 155 0.78 -5.73 -0.05
C TYR A 155 1.17 -4.25 0.12
N ARG A 156 0.26 -3.33 -0.21
CA ARG A 156 0.48 -1.88 -0.11
C ARG A 156 0.60 -1.40 1.33
N ILE A 157 -0.25 -1.94 2.22
CA ILE A 157 -0.21 -1.68 3.66
C ILE A 157 1.13 -2.16 4.24
N GLY A 158 1.56 -3.39 3.91
CA GLY A 158 2.85 -3.94 4.35
C GLY A 158 4.04 -3.12 3.82
N THR A 159 3.96 -2.70 2.56
CA THR A 159 4.88 -1.76 1.93
C THR A 159 4.98 -0.42 2.68
N GLY A 160 3.86 0.21 2.98
CA GLY A 160 3.82 1.47 3.71
C GLY A 160 4.42 1.36 5.12
N TRP A 161 4.12 0.25 5.82
CA TRP A 161 4.74 -0.05 7.11
C TRP A 161 6.26 -0.17 6.97
N TRP A 162 6.75 -0.99 6.04
CA TRP A 162 8.18 -1.18 5.85
C TRP A 162 8.89 0.13 5.50
N ALA A 163 8.31 0.94 4.60
CA ALA A 163 8.83 2.25 4.26
C ALA A 163 8.97 3.16 5.50
N SER A 164 7.98 3.15 6.41
CA SER A 164 8.04 3.94 7.65
C SER A 164 9.15 3.47 8.59
N VAL A 165 9.32 2.15 8.76
CA VAL A 165 10.36 1.55 9.62
C VAL A 165 11.75 1.87 9.08
N VAL A 166 11.95 1.72 7.77
CA VAL A 166 13.22 1.99 7.11
C VAL A 166 13.55 3.49 7.12
N ALA A 167 12.53 4.37 7.03
CA ALA A 167 12.71 5.81 7.22
C ALA A 167 13.16 6.16 8.64
N LEU A 168 12.55 5.56 9.68
CA LEU A 168 12.98 5.76 11.06
C LEU A 168 14.41 5.27 11.28
N TRP A 169 14.73 4.08 10.77
CA TRP A 169 16.10 3.53 10.83
C TRP A 169 17.11 4.46 10.17
N ARG A 170 16.78 5.03 8.99
CA ARG A 170 17.62 6.03 8.30
C ARG A 170 17.87 7.24 9.19
N SER A 171 16.81 7.83 9.75
CA SER A 171 16.92 9.03 10.59
C SER A 171 17.71 8.78 11.88
N LEU A 172 17.73 7.55 12.40
CA LEU A 172 18.53 7.18 13.57
C LEU A 172 20.01 6.89 13.25
N ARG A 173 20.33 6.50 12.01
CA ARG A 173 21.66 6.04 11.62
C ARG A 173 22.50 7.10 10.90
N TYR A 174 21.86 8.02 10.20
CA TYR A 174 22.54 9.00 9.35
C TYR A 174 22.14 10.43 9.72
N THR A 175 23.11 11.34 9.72
CA THR A 175 22.82 12.78 9.69
C THR A 175 22.33 13.14 8.29
N VAL A 176 21.29 13.96 8.22
CA VAL A 176 20.64 14.30 6.96
C VAL A 176 21.08 15.71 6.58
N ASP A 177 21.80 15.84 5.47
CA ASP A 177 22.14 17.14 4.88
C ASP A 177 20.84 17.96 4.69
N PRO A 178 20.80 19.24 5.09
CA PRO A 178 19.68 20.13 4.85
C PRO A 178 19.10 20.10 3.42
N GLN A 179 19.93 19.90 2.39
CA GLN A 179 19.49 19.85 1.00
C GLN A 179 18.70 18.56 0.69
N GLU A 180 19.08 17.44 1.30
CA GLU A 180 18.45 16.12 1.13
C GLU A 180 17.25 15.90 2.05
N SER A 181 17.23 16.61 3.19
CA SER A 181 16.16 16.57 4.19
C SER A 181 14.78 16.82 3.57
N SER A 182 14.69 17.74 2.60
CA SER A 182 13.41 18.05 1.95
C SER A 182 12.82 16.87 1.16
N ALA A 183 13.65 16.06 0.49
CA ALA A 183 13.20 14.91 -0.29
C ALA A 183 12.81 13.75 0.63
N HIS A 184 13.62 13.49 1.66
CA HIS A 184 13.33 12.48 2.68
C HIS A 184 12.05 12.79 3.46
N ARG A 185 11.89 14.03 3.92
CA ARG A 185 10.67 14.48 4.61
C ARG A 185 9.43 14.33 3.72
N ARG A 186 9.52 14.64 2.43
CA ARG A 186 8.40 14.45 1.50
C ARG A 186 8.07 12.97 1.28
N ALA A 187 9.06 12.09 1.29
CA ALA A 187 8.82 10.65 1.19
C ALA A 187 8.11 10.15 2.45
N ASP A 188 8.57 10.55 3.63
CA ASP A 188 7.98 10.15 4.91
C ASP A 188 6.55 10.71 5.08
N LEU A 189 6.31 11.95 4.62
CA LEU A 189 4.96 12.52 4.55
C LEU A 189 4.05 11.76 3.58
N ALA A 190 4.57 11.29 2.45
CA ALA A 190 3.80 10.46 1.52
C ALA A 190 3.41 9.11 2.15
N THR A 191 4.32 8.48 2.90
CA THR A 191 4.05 7.27 3.69
C THR A 191 2.96 7.52 4.73
N MET A 192 3.07 8.61 5.48
CA MET A 192 2.07 8.99 6.49
C MET A 192 0.70 9.31 5.88
N ALA A 193 0.68 10.04 4.76
CA ALA A 193 -0.55 10.35 4.03
C ALA A 193 -1.23 9.07 3.52
N PHE A 194 -0.47 8.12 2.99
CA PHE A 194 -1.01 6.83 2.60
C PHE A 194 -1.59 6.06 3.79
N GLY A 195 -0.89 6.03 4.93
CA GLY A 195 -1.42 5.47 6.17
C GLY A 195 -2.77 6.07 6.55
N LEU A 196 -2.88 7.40 6.57
CA LEU A 196 -4.14 8.10 6.90
C LEU A 196 -5.28 7.80 5.92
N LEU A 197 -5.00 7.59 4.63
CA LEU A 197 -6.03 7.25 3.64
C LEU A 197 -6.70 5.91 3.92
N GLN A 198 -6.04 4.99 4.64
CA GLN A 198 -6.64 3.72 5.06
C GLN A 198 -7.81 3.91 6.03
N LEU A 199 -7.94 5.08 6.68
CA LEU A 199 -9.13 5.41 7.48
C LEU A 199 -10.41 5.43 6.64
N GLY A 200 -10.31 5.55 5.31
CA GLY A 200 -11.44 5.38 4.39
C GLY A 200 -12.07 3.97 4.43
N LEU A 201 -11.37 2.98 4.98
CA LEU A 201 -11.88 1.61 5.17
C LEU A 201 -12.69 1.46 6.47
N VAL A 202 -12.47 2.33 7.46
CA VAL A 202 -13.07 2.23 8.80
C VAL A 202 -14.60 2.12 8.76
N PRO A 203 -15.35 2.88 7.94
CA PRO A 203 -16.80 2.74 7.89
C PRO A 203 -17.28 1.33 7.55
N PHE A 204 -16.48 0.54 6.83
CA PHE A 204 -16.84 -0.80 6.34
C PHE A 204 -16.38 -1.93 7.28
N VAL A 205 -15.55 -1.61 8.28
CA VAL A 205 -15.03 -2.59 9.26
C VAL A 205 -15.32 -2.19 10.70
N ARG A 206 -16.12 -1.14 10.93
CA ARG A 206 -16.38 -0.59 12.27
C ARG A 206 -17.05 -1.59 13.22
N ASP A 207 -17.86 -2.48 12.67
CA ASP A 207 -18.60 -3.50 13.42
C ASP A 207 -17.71 -4.76 13.64
N GLU A 208 -16.58 -4.83 12.92
CA GLU A 208 -15.59 -5.90 12.97
C GLU A 208 -14.42 -5.50 13.88
N TRP A 209 -14.55 -5.70 15.20
CA TRP A 209 -13.57 -5.20 16.18
C TRP A 209 -12.11 -5.56 15.85
N VAL A 210 -11.86 -6.79 15.40
CA VAL A 210 -10.49 -7.24 15.06
C VAL A 210 -9.94 -6.48 13.87
N LEU A 211 -10.75 -6.28 12.82
CA LEU A 211 -10.34 -5.53 11.63
C LEU A 211 -10.23 -4.03 11.92
N LEU A 212 -11.13 -3.48 12.73
CA LEU A 212 -11.08 -2.10 13.18
C LEU A 212 -9.77 -1.81 13.93
N VAL A 213 -9.41 -2.66 14.91
CA VAL A 213 -8.16 -2.54 15.65
C VAL A 213 -6.95 -2.72 14.73
N ALA A 214 -7.00 -3.68 13.80
CA ALA A 214 -5.92 -3.89 12.84
C ALA A 214 -5.68 -2.65 11.96
N VAL A 215 -6.73 -2.08 11.37
CA VAL A 215 -6.65 -0.88 10.52
C VAL A 215 -6.22 0.33 11.35
N ALA A 216 -6.95 0.65 12.42
CA ALA A 216 -6.66 1.83 13.24
C ALA A 216 -5.27 1.76 13.91
N GLY A 217 -4.92 0.58 14.42
CA GLY A 217 -3.61 0.32 15.02
C GLY A 217 -2.47 0.46 14.00
N HIS A 218 -2.64 -0.05 12.79
CA HIS A 218 -1.68 0.14 11.71
C HIS A 218 -1.53 1.62 11.33
N VAL A 219 -2.64 2.34 11.13
CA VAL A 219 -2.62 3.77 10.80
C VAL A 219 -1.87 4.55 11.88
N LEU A 220 -2.18 4.31 13.15
CA LEU A 220 -1.49 4.93 14.27
C LEU A 220 0.01 4.61 14.26
N ALA A 221 0.37 3.34 14.07
CA ALA A 221 1.77 2.93 14.03
C ALA A 221 2.55 3.63 12.91
N VAL A 222 2.01 3.64 11.68
CA VAL A 222 2.66 4.31 10.53
C VAL A 222 2.80 5.81 10.77
N VAL A 223 1.77 6.47 11.29
CA VAL A 223 1.80 7.91 11.60
C VAL A 223 2.86 8.22 12.64
N LEU A 224 2.89 7.47 13.76
CA LEU A 224 3.85 7.69 14.84
C LEU A 224 5.29 7.44 14.39
N VAL A 225 5.55 6.33 13.69
CA VAL A 225 6.89 5.98 13.21
C VAL A 225 7.38 6.99 12.18
N SER A 226 6.53 7.39 11.22
CA SER A 226 6.90 8.38 10.21
C SER A 226 7.11 9.77 10.81
N ALA A 227 6.26 10.19 11.77
CA ALA A 227 6.43 11.45 12.48
C ALA A 227 7.74 11.47 13.28
N LEU A 228 8.08 10.38 13.97
CA LEU A 228 9.33 10.26 14.69
C LEU A 228 10.54 10.34 13.75
N ALA A 229 10.49 9.68 12.59
CA ALA A 229 11.53 9.75 11.57
C ALA A 229 11.78 11.19 11.09
N ILE A 230 10.70 11.95 10.85
CA ILE A 230 10.77 13.36 10.45
C ILE A 230 11.35 14.22 11.58
N LEU A 231 10.87 14.07 12.81
CA LEU A 231 11.32 14.87 13.95
C LEU A 231 12.81 14.68 14.22
N ILE A 232 13.32 13.45 14.13
CA ILE A 232 14.74 13.15 14.31
C ILE A 232 15.55 13.78 13.18
N ALA A 233 15.15 13.58 11.93
CA ALA A 233 15.86 14.16 10.78
C ALA A 233 15.91 15.69 10.83
N ASP A 234 14.79 16.35 11.17
CA ASP A 234 14.71 17.80 11.32
C ASP A 234 15.56 18.32 12.50
N SER A 235 15.72 17.52 13.55
CA SER A 235 16.56 17.89 14.70
C SER A 235 18.05 17.83 14.35
N SER A 236 18.48 16.82 13.60
CA SER A 236 19.87 16.69 13.15
C SER A 236 20.27 17.83 12.21
N ALA A 237 19.39 18.19 11.27
CA ALA A 237 19.65 19.28 10.32
C ALA A 237 19.69 20.70 10.95
N ARG A 238 19.17 20.87 12.18
CA ARG A 238 19.23 22.15 12.91
C ARG A 238 20.47 22.32 13.78
N ASN A 239 21.19 21.23 14.06
CA ASN A 239 22.34 21.21 14.97
C ASN A 239 23.69 21.25 14.22
N GLU A 240 23.66 21.26 12.88
CA GLU A 240 24.80 21.51 11.99
C GLU A 240 24.77 22.97 11.47
#